data_AF-A0A2E8WAA6-F1
#
_entry.id   AF-A0A2E8WAA6-F1
#
_cell.length_a   1.000
_cell.length_b   1.000
_cell.length_c   1.000
_cell.angle_alpha   90.00
_cell.angle_beta   90.00
_cell.angle_gamma   90.00
#
_symmetry.space_group_name_H-M   'P 1'
#
loop_
_entity.id
_entity.type
_entity.pdbx_description
1 polymer ?
#
loop_
_entity_poly.entity_id
_entity_poly.type
_entity_poly.pdbx_seq_one_letter_code
_entity_poly.pdbx_strand_id
1 'polypeptide(L)' 'MFKDTGWGPDVYVVREFAFGVDVGDHEILLAEEHVEFGWLAFDKAEAILMHQSNRVALGELQLSIRRQDL' A
#
# COMPACT_ATOMS: atom_id res chain seq x y z
N MET A 1 17.24 9.19 3.79
CA MET A 1 17.69 10.54 3.40
C MET A 1 17.20 10.78 1.97
N PHE A 2 16.30 11.75 1.77
CA PHE A 2 15.85 12.09 0.41
C PHE A 2 17.08 12.51 -0.38
N LYS A 3 17.38 11.76 -1.45
CA LYS A 3 18.53 12.00 -2.31
C LYS A 3 18.33 13.36 -2.98
N ASP A 4 19.40 14.14 -3.07
CA ASP A 4 19.41 15.47 -3.68
C ASP A 4 18.66 15.44 -5.01
N THR A 5 17.47 16.03 -5.02
CA THR A 5 16.52 15.94 -6.14
C THR A 5 16.90 16.91 -7.26
N GLY A 6 17.90 17.78 -7.04
CA GLY A 6 18.23 18.90 -7.92
C GLY A 6 17.32 20.11 -7.76
N TRP A 7 16.35 20.06 -6.84
CA TRP A 7 15.38 21.13 -6.59
C TRP A 7 15.86 22.13 -5.51
N GLY A 8 17.08 21.95 -4.99
CA GLY A 8 17.64 22.79 -3.93
C GLY A 8 17.21 22.37 -2.51
N PRO A 9 17.64 23.10 -1.47
CA PRO A 9 17.36 22.75 -0.08
C PRO A 9 15.94 23.08 0.38
N ASP A 10 15.25 24.01 -0.30
CA ASP A 10 13.93 24.53 0.10
C ASP A 10 12.80 23.82 -0.63
N VAL A 11 12.68 22.50 -0.43
CA VAL A 11 11.66 21.66 -1.08
C VAL A 11 10.69 21.12 -0.05
N TYR A 12 9.40 21.33 -0.30
CA TYR A 12 8.34 20.70 0.48
C TYR A 12 8.18 19.25 0.05
N VAL A 13 8.33 18.33 1.03
CA VAL A 13 8.19 16.90 0.81
C VAL A 13 6.86 16.44 1.38
N VAL A 14 6.04 15.81 0.55
CA VAL A 14 4.89 15.02 1.01
C VAL A 14 5.31 13.57 1.08
N ARG A 15 5.10 12.94 2.24
CA ARG A 15 5.42 11.53 2.47
C ARG A 15 4.17 10.68 2.32
N GLU A 16 4.30 9.56 1.63
CA GLU A 16 3.31 8.49 1.63
C GLU A 16 3.67 7.51 2.76
N PHE A 17 2.67 7.13 3.55
CA PHE A 17 2.78 6.09 4.58
C PHE A 17 1.73 5.02 4.28
N ALA A 18 2.13 3.75 4.30
CA ALA A 18 1.25 2.62 4.06
C ALA A 18 0.99 1.84 5.35
N PHE A 19 -0.21 1.28 5.48
CA PHE A 19 -0.65 0.51 6.64
C PHE A 19 -1.43 -0.73 6.18
N GLY A 20 -1.26 -1.85 6.88
CA GLY A 20 -2.15 -3.01 6.77
C GLY A 20 -3.23 -2.95 7.84
N VAL A 21 -4.44 -3.40 7.50
CA VAL A 21 -5.55 -3.51 8.45
C VAL A 21 -6.16 -4.91 8.37
N ASP A 22 -6.35 -5.54 9.52
CA ASP A 22 -7.19 -6.73 9.64
C ASP A 22 -8.64 -6.28 9.82
N VAL A 23 -9.50 -6.68 8.88
CA VAL A 23 -10.91 -6.29 8.86
C VAL A 23 -11.82 -7.36 9.46
N GLY A 24 -11.30 -8.53 9.84
CA GLY A 24 -12.08 -9.66 10.35
C GLY A 24 -13.32 -9.93 9.50
N ASP A 25 -14.48 -10.00 10.17
CA ASP A 25 -15.79 -10.25 9.54
C ASP A 25 -16.55 -8.94 9.17
N HIS A 26 -15.87 -7.80 9.11
CA HIS A 26 -16.53 -6.53 8.80
C HIS A 26 -16.92 -6.46 7.32
N GLU A 27 -18.11 -5.91 7.05
CA GLU A 27 -18.54 -5.62 5.68
C GLU A 27 -17.77 -4.43 5.12
N ILE A 28 -17.21 -4.58 3.92
CA ILE A 28 -16.53 -3.50 3.19
C ILE A 28 -17.55 -2.76 2.32
N LEU A 29 -17.87 -1.53 2.71
CA LEU A 29 -18.74 -0.63 1.94
C LEU A 29 -17.88 0.32 1.11
N LEU A 30 -18.15 0.40 -0.19
CA LEU A 30 -17.43 1.30 -1.09
C LEU A 30 -18.04 2.71 -1.04
N ALA A 31 -17.17 3.70 -0.86
CA ALA A 31 -17.50 5.10 -1.15
C ALA A 31 -17.45 5.35 -2.67
N GLU A 32 -18.01 6.47 -3.11
CA GLU A 32 -18.10 6.86 -4.54
C GLU A 32 -16.74 6.96 -5.25
N GLU A 33 -15.64 7.07 -4.50
CA GLU A 33 -14.27 7.07 -5.00
C GLU A 33 -13.84 5.72 -5.62
N HIS A 34 -14.56 4.64 -5.31
CA HIS A 34 -14.22 3.27 -5.68
C HIS A 34 -15.37 2.63 -6.49
N VAL A 35 -15.01 1.89 -7.54
CA VAL A 35 -15.99 1.24 -8.44
C VAL A 35 -16.21 -0.23 -8.10
N GLU A 36 -15.20 -0.92 -7.57
CA GLU A 36 -15.24 -2.34 -7.26
C GLU A 36 -14.30 -2.67 -6.10
N PHE A 37 -14.63 -3.73 -5.36
CA PHE A 37 -13.80 -4.33 -4.33
C PHE A 37 -13.79 -5.85 -4.51
N GLY A 38 -12.62 -6.46 -4.26
CA GLY A 38 -12.49 -7.91 -4.30
C GLY A 38 -11.34 -8.41 -3.43
N TRP A 39 -11.58 -9.54 -2.78
CA TRP A 39 -10.53 -10.28 -2.07
C TRP A 39 -9.68 -11.06 -3.07
N LEU A 40 -8.37 -10.87 -3.01
CA LEU A 40 -7.42 -11.45 -3.96
C LEU A 40 -6.31 -12.21 -3.24
N ALA A 41 -5.79 -13.24 -3.90
CA ALA A 41 -4.51 -13.83 -3.54
C ALA A 41 -3.38 -12.85 -3.83
N PHE A 42 -2.26 -12.97 -3.10
CA PHE A 42 -1.13 -12.05 -3.17
C PHE A 42 -0.62 -11.82 -4.59
N ASP A 43 -0.41 -12.89 -5.36
CA ASP A 43 0.08 -12.85 -6.73
C ASP A 43 -0.85 -12.09 -7.68
N LYS A 44 -2.16 -12.27 -7.50
CA LYS A 44 -3.18 -11.54 -8.27
C LYS A 44 -3.24 -10.08 -7.88
N ALA A 45 -3.18 -9.77 -6.59
CA ALA A 45 -3.17 -8.39 -6.10
C ALA A 45 -1.92 -7.64 -6.60
N GLU A 46 -0.73 -8.24 -6.50
CA GLU A 46 0.52 -7.66 -6.98
C GLU A 46 0.47 -7.35 -8.49
N ALA A 47 -0.12 -8.24 -9.29
CA ALA A 47 -0.20 -8.11 -10.73
C ALA A 47 -1.08 -6.93 -11.21
N ILE A 48 -2.12 -6.58 -10.46
CA ILE A 48 -3.05 -5.50 -10.85
C ILE A 48 -2.64 -4.11 -10.32
N LEU A 49 -1.71 -4.04 -9.37
CA LEU A 49 -1.27 -2.77 -8.80
C LEU A 49 -0.53 -1.93 -9.84
N MET A 50 -0.97 -0.68 -10.02
CA MET A 50 -0.38 0.26 -10.96
C MET A 50 0.97 0.82 -10.47
N HIS A 51 1.05 1.20 -9.19
CA HIS A 51 2.20 1.92 -8.63
C HIS A 51 3.20 0.99 -7.92
N GLN A 52 4.49 1.30 -8.09
CA GLN A 52 5.58 0.57 -7.43
C GLN A 52 5.52 0.69 -5.90
N SER A 53 5.17 1.87 -5.36
CA SER A 53 5.03 2.05 -3.91
C SER A 53 4.00 1.08 -3.31
N ASN A 54 2.85 0.91 -3.98
CA ASN A 54 1.82 -0.03 -3.56
C ASN A 54 2.30 -1.49 -3.60
N ARG A 55 3.08 -1.87 -4.63
CA ARG A 55 3.64 -3.23 -4.73
C ARG A 55 4.64 -3.51 -3.60
N VAL A 56 5.48 -2.53 -3.27
CA VAL A 56 6.41 -2.61 -2.13
C VAL A 56 5.63 -2.75 -0.82
N ALA A 57 4.62 -1.91 -0.58
CA ALA A 57 3.79 -1.98 0.61
C ALA A 57 3.08 -3.34 0.76
N LEU A 58 2.51 -3.87 -0.34
CA LEU A 58 1.87 -5.19 -0.35
C LEU A 58 2.88 -6.31 -0.07
N GLY A 59 4.09 -6.23 -0.66
CA GLY A 59 5.17 -7.17 -0.42
C GLY A 59 5.64 -7.19 1.04
N GLU A 60 5.82 -6.02 1.64
CA GLU A 60 6.17 -5.89 3.06
C GLU A 60 5.06 -6.45 3.96
N LEU A 61 3.79 -6.13 3.69
CA LEU A 61 2.66 -6.69 4.42
C LEU A 61 2.64 -8.22 4.37
N GLN A 62 2.84 -8.80 3.19
CA GLN A 62 2.88 -10.26 3.01
C GLN A 62 4.03 -10.91 3.82
N LEU A 63 5.19 -10.25 3.91
CA LEU A 63 6.30 -10.71 4.72
C LEU A 63 5.97 -10.64 6.21
N SER A 64 5.38 -9.53 6.68
CA SER A 64 4.98 -9.37 8.09
C SER A 64 3.96 -10.42 8.51
N ILE A 65 2.95 -10.70 7.69
CA ILE A 65 1.97 -11.77 7.94
C ILE A 65 2.66 -13.13 8.06
N ARG A 66 3.59 -13.44 7.14
CA ARG A 66 4.32 -14.73 7.15
C ARG A 66 5.22 -14.89 8.37
N ARG A 67 5.75 -13.78 8.90
CA ARG A 67 6.60 -13.76 10.08
C ARG A 67 5.82 -13.70 11.39
N GLN A 68 4.51 -13.47 11.33
CA GLN A 68 3.66 -13.19 12.50
C GLN A 68 4.11 -11.93 13.25
N ASP A 69 4.62 -10.94 12.51
CA ASP A 69 5.08 -9.64 13.05
C ASP A 69 3.91 -8.62 13.10
N LEU A 70 2.68 -9.09 13.35
CA LEU A 70 1.44 -8.30 13.41
C LEU A 70 0.76 -8.46 14.78
#